data_AF-A0A1M6B7M0-F1
#
_entry.id   AF-A0A1M6B7M0-F1
#
_cell.length_a   1.000
_cell.length_b   1.000
_cell.length_c   1.000
_cell.angle_alpha   90.00
_cell.angle_beta   90.00
_cell.angle_gamma   90.00
#
_symmetry.space_group_name_H-M   'P 1'
#
loop_
_entity.id
_entity.type
_entity.pdbx_description
1 polymer ?
#
loop_
_entity_poly.entity_id
_entity_poly.type
_entity_poly.pdbx_seq_one_letter_code
_entity_poly.pdbx_strand_id
1 'polypeptide(L)' 'MNYPKPLMSISELTELGFSRDYLKRIVHHKQAVKFANRTSRGGKFIIDTEEFEKLRKRGILI' A
#
# COMPACT_ATOMS: atom_id res chain seq x y z
N MET A 1 6.80 5.28 10.35
CA MET A 1 5.93 6.33 9.77
C MET A 1 4.61 6.32 10.55
N ASN A 2 4.01 7.47 10.87
CA ASN A 2 2.71 7.51 11.56
C ASN A 2 1.63 7.69 10.50
N TYR A 3 0.85 6.64 10.22
CA TYR A 3 -0.24 6.72 9.26
C TYR A 3 -1.50 7.20 9.99
N PRO A 4 -2.25 8.17 9.43
CA PRO A 4 -3.45 8.72 10.07
C PRO A 4 -4.63 7.73 10.06
N LYS A 5 -4.61 6.72 9.19
CA LYS A 5 -5.65 5.70 9.07
C LYS A 5 -5.02 4.33 8.87
N PRO A 6 -5.64 3.26 9.40
CA PRO A 6 -5.16 1.89 9.19
C PRO A 6 -5.30 1.46 7.73
N LEU A 7 -6.33 1.95 7.03
CA LEU A 7 -6.60 1.65 5.62
C LEU A 7 -6.51 2.93 4.80
N MET A 8 -5.63 2.95 3.80
CA MET A 8 -5.41 4.12 2.93
C MET A 8 -5.34 3.71 1.47
N SER A 9 -5.84 4.56 0.58
CA SER A 9 -5.69 4.38 -0.86
C SER A 9 -4.29 4.79 -1.34
N ILE A 10 -3.94 4.36 -2.57
CA ILE A 10 -2.69 4.80 -3.23
C ILE A 10 -2.59 6.34 -3.27
N SER A 11 -3.70 7.04 -3.53
CA SER A 11 -3.69 8.51 -3.58
C SER A 11 -3.35 9.14 -2.23
N GLU A 12 -3.98 8.66 -1.15
CA GLU A 12 -3.71 9.18 0.20
C GLU A 12 -2.27 8.88 0.64
N LEU A 13 -1.73 7.72 0.28
CA LEU A 13 -0.30 7.42 0.53
C LEU A 13 0.62 8.29 -0.33
N THR A 14 0.22 8.64 -1.54
CA THR A 14 0.98 9.57 -2.40
C THR A 14 1.06 10.96 -1.77
N GLU A 15 -0.04 11.43 -1.18
CA GLU A 15 -0.09 12.71 -0.44
C GLU A 15 0.83 12.70 0.79
N LEU A 16 1.04 11.53 1.40
CA LEU A 16 2.01 11.34 2.50
C LEU A 16 3.48 11.26 2.02
N GLY A 17 3.74 11.46 0.73
CA GLY A 17 5.08 11.53 0.16
C GLY A 17 5.60 10.24 -0.44
N PHE A 18 4.76 9.20 -0.57
CA PHE A 18 5.17 8.01 -1.32
C PHE A 18 5.11 8.26 -2.82
N SER A 19 6.08 7.69 -3.55
CA SER A 19 6.00 7.68 -5.02
C SER A 19 4.81 6.84 -5.48
N ARG A 20 3.97 7.43 -6.33
CA ARG A 20 2.84 6.74 -6.94
C ARG A 20 3.27 5.51 -7.73
N ASP A 21 4.41 5.56 -8.40
CA ASP A 21 4.93 4.44 -9.20
C ASP A 21 5.40 3.32 -8.29
N TYR A 22 6.05 3.64 -7.18
CA TYR A 22 6.39 2.67 -6.15
C TYR A 22 5.13 1.97 -5.62
N LEU A 23 4.11 2.74 -5.22
CA LEU A 23 2.85 2.19 -4.71
C LEU A 23 2.14 1.30 -5.74
N LYS A 24 2.08 1.73 -7.01
CA LYS A 24 1.54 0.91 -8.09
C LYS A 24 2.31 -0.39 -8.28
N ARG A 25 3.64 -0.36 -8.17
CA ARG A 25 4.47 -1.56 -8.28
C ARG A 25 4.18 -2.55 -7.15
N ILE A 26 4.16 -2.08 -5.91
CA ILE A 26 4.02 -2.96 -4.74
C ILE A 26 2.60 -3.57 -4.61
N VAL A 27 1.54 -2.90 -5.07
CA VAL A 27 0.19 -3.50 -5.03
C VAL A 27 0.03 -4.66 -6.02
N HIS A 28 0.98 -4.83 -6.93
CA HIS A 28 1.10 -6.00 -7.82
C HIS A 28 2.20 -6.98 -7.37
N HIS A 29 2.85 -6.73 -6.24
CA HIS A 29 3.87 -7.62 -5.70
C HIS A 29 3.27 -8.94 -5.20
N LYS A 30 4.07 -10.01 -5.13
CA LYS A 30 3.64 -11.33 -4.66
C LYS A 30 3.03 -11.32 -3.25
N GLN A 31 3.47 -10.39 -2.41
CA GLN A 31 2.98 -10.21 -1.04
C GLN A 31 1.83 -9.20 -0.93
N ALA A 32 1.38 -8.62 -2.04
CA ALA A 32 0.31 -7.61 -2.05
C ALA A 32 -0.99 -8.12 -1.41
N VAL A 33 -1.31 -9.41 -1.54
CA VAL A 33 -2.51 -10.01 -0.93
C VAL A 33 -2.57 -9.80 0.59
N LYS A 34 -1.44 -9.58 1.27
CA LYS A 34 -1.39 -9.35 2.73
C LYS A 34 -1.76 -7.94 3.16
N PHE A 35 -1.60 -6.96 2.27
CA PHE A 35 -1.75 -5.55 2.62
C PHE A 35 -2.59 -4.75 1.62
N ALA A 36 -2.90 -5.27 0.44
CA ALA A 36 -3.59 -4.55 -0.61
C ALA A 36 -4.86 -5.31 -1.01
N ASN A 37 -6.00 -4.65 -0.85
CA ASN A 37 -7.30 -5.13 -1.27
C ASN A 37 -7.90 -4.20 -2.32
N ARG A 38 -8.61 -4.79 -3.29
CA ARG A 38 -9.35 -4.02 -4.31
C ARG A 38 -10.79 -3.86 -3.88
N THR A 39 -11.33 -2.65 -3.96
CA THR A 39 -12.73 -2.38 -3.59
C THR A 39 -13.74 -3.04 -4.53
N SER A 40 -13.38 -3.15 -5.81
CA SER A 40 -14.21 -3.75 -6.86
C SER A 40 -13.36 -4.09 -8.08
N ARG A 41 -13.93 -4.81 -9.06
CA ARG A 41 -13.28 -5.06 -10.36
C ARG A 41 -13.08 -3.72 -11.08
N GLY A 42 -11.84 -3.26 -11.19
CA GLY A 42 -11.49 -1.94 -11.73
C GLY A 42 -11.50 -0.80 -10.70
N GLY A 43 -11.83 -1.11 -9.44
CA GLY A 43 -11.85 -0.16 -8.34
C GLY A 43 -10.47 0.24 -7.81
N LYS A 44 -10.49 1.02 -6.72
CA LYS A 44 -9.29 1.51 -6.05
C LYS A 44 -8.62 0.38 -5.25
N PHE A 45 -7.31 0.48 -5.08
CA PHE A 45 -6.58 -0.31 -4.10
C PHE A 45 -6.63 0.39 -2.75
N ILE A 46 -7.06 -0.34 -1.74
CA ILE A 46 -6.98 0.00 -0.32
C ILE A 46 -5.81 -0.77 0.26
N ILE A 47 -4.91 -0.05 0.90
CA ILE A 47 -3.69 -0.54 1.52
C ILE A 47 -3.86 -0.51 3.03
N ASP A 48 -3.71 -1.67 3.66
CA ASP A 48 -3.46 -1.80 5.09
C ASP A 48 -2.05 -1.29 5.38
N THR A 49 -2.01 -0.13 6.05
CA THR A 49 -0.78 0.60 6.34
C THR A 49 0.08 -0.09 7.38
N GLU A 50 -0.49 -0.89 8.29
CA GLU A 50 0.26 -1.60 9.32
C GLU A 50 1.05 -2.76 8.69
N GLU A 51 0.37 -3.62 7.92
CA GLU A 51 1.02 -4.74 7.24
C GLU A 51 1.97 -4.25 6.13
N PHE A 52 1.61 -3.17 5.42
CA PHE A 52 2.49 -2.53 4.46
C PHE A 52 3.80 -2.05 5.12
N GLU A 53 3.73 -1.30 6.21
CA GLU A 53 4.92 -0.78 6.92
C GLU A 53 5.77 -1.92 7.48
N LYS A 54 5.14 -2.98 8.01
CA LYS A 54 5.82 -4.17 8.53
C LYS A 54 6.61 -4.89 7.43
N LEU A 55 6.01 -5.09 6.25
CA LEU A 55 6.69 -5.72 5.10
C LEU A 55 7.78 -4.82 4.51
N ARG A 56 7.55 -3.51 4.47
CA ARG A 56 8.52 -2.51 4.03
C ARG A 56 9.75 -2.47 4.95
N LYS A 57 9.54 -2.43 6.27
CA LYS A 57 10.64 -2.47 7.27
C LYS A 57 11.45 -3.76 7.22
N ARG A 58 10.82 -4.87 6.82
CA ARG A 58 11.50 -6.16 6.58
C ARG A 58 12.28 -6.21 5.26
N GLY A 59 12.20 -5.19 4.41
CA GLY A 59 12.87 -5.16 3.10
C GLY A 59 12.24 -6.08 2.05
N ILE A 60 10.99 -6.52 2.26
CA ILE A 60 10.32 -7.46 1.35
C ILE A 60 9.72 -6.76 0.12
N LEU A 61 9.45 -5.46 0.22
CA LEU A 61 8.78 -4.64 -0.80
C LEU A 61 9.78 -3.76 -1.59
N ILE A 62 11.01 -4.24 -1.79
CA ILE A 62 12.08 -3.56 -2.54
C ILE A 62 11.91 -3.84 -4.03
#